data_AF-A0A947ACX4-F1
#
_entry.id   AF-A0A947ACX4-F1
#
_cell.length_a   1.000
_cell.length_b   1.000
_cell.length_c   1.000
_cell.angle_alpha   90.00
_cell.angle_beta   90.00
_cell.angle_gamma   90.00
#
_symmetry.space_group_name_H-M   'P 1'
#
loop_
_entity.id
_entity.type
_entity.pdbx_description
1 polymer ?
#
loop_
_entity_poly.entity_id
_entity_poly.type
_entity_poly.pdbx_seq_one_letter_code
_entity_poly.pdbx_strand_id
1 'polypeptide(L)'
;VKLRPKIFLKLAKSATLSQEKYPEGAQKLSKPLIPITMPLKEAIQSLKSIVAETTVNRKDVLPQLPNLSISVTRSSLAFLPFENTGHDLVQEHSALSVATSVVQHGRKL
;
A
#
# COMPACT_ATOMS: atom_id res chain seq x y z
N VAL A 1 1.42 0.72 -11.30
CA VAL A 1 0.43 -0.34 -11.60
C VAL A 1 -0.79 -0.14 -10.72
N LYS A 2 -1.99 -0.06 -11.32
CA LYS A 2 -3.23 0.11 -10.56
C LYS A 2 -3.78 -1.27 -10.18
N LEU A 3 -4.05 -1.47 -8.89
CA LEU A 3 -4.55 -2.74 -8.36
C LEU A 3 -6.07 -2.67 -8.19
N ARG A 4 -6.72 -3.84 -8.15
CA ARG A 4 -8.15 -3.92 -7.80
C ARG A 4 -8.36 -3.31 -6.40
N PRO A 5 -9.41 -2.51 -6.16
CA PRO A 5 -9.57 -1.76 -4.92
C PRO A 5 -9.45 -2.58 -3.63
N LYS A 6 -10.07 -3.77 -3.58
CA LYS A 6 -10.02 -4.65 -2.40
C LYS A 6 -8.60 -5.14 -2.08
N ILE A 7 -7.83 -5.46 -3.11
CA ILE A 7 -6.44 -5.92 -2.95
C ILE A 7 -5.56 -4.73 -2.53
N PHE A 8 -5.74 -3.58 -3.17
CA PHE A 8 -5.07 -2.34 -2.78
C PHE A 8 -5.28 -2.02 -1.30
N LEU A 9 -6.53 -2.02 -0.81
CA LEU A 9 -6.82 -1.72 0.60
C LEU A 9 -6.21 -2.73 1.58
N LYS A 10 -6.23 -4.03 1.25
CA LYS A 10 -5.60 -5.07 2.07
C LYS A 10 -4.08 -4.85 2.18
N LEU A 11 -3.42 -4.55 1.06
CA LEU A 11 -1.99 -4.27 1.03
C LEU A 11 -1.68 -2.98 1.78
N ALA A 12 -2.43 -1.90 1.54
CA ALA A 12 -2.25 -0.61 2.18
C ALA A 12 -2.38 -0.72 3.71
N LYS A 13 -3.42 -1.40 4.21
CA LYS A 13 -3.56 -1.71 5.65
C LYS A 13 -2.34 -2.43 6.20
N SER A 14 -1.93 -3.52 5.55
CA SER A 14 -0.80 -4.34 6.01
C SER A 14 0.49 -3.55 6.02
N ALA A 15 0.69 -2.69 5.01
CA ALA A 15 1.82 -1.79 4.90
C ALA A 15 1.83 -0.75 6.02
N THR A 16 0.70 -0.10 6.29
CA THR A 16 0.55 0.88 7.38
C THR A 16 0.82 0.26 8.75
N LEU A 17 0.30 -0.94 9.02
CA LEU A 17 0.49 -1.61 10.31
C LEU A 17 1.89 -2.21 10.51
N SER A 18 2.69 -2.32 9.44
CA SER A 18 4.03 -2.92 9.48
C SER A 18 5.14 -1.90 9.22
N GLN A 19 4.85 -0.59 9.25
CA GLN A 19 5.82 0.45 8.90
C GLN A 19 7.13 0.37 9.69
N GLU A 20 7.04 0.09 10.99
CA GLU A 20 8.20 -0.02 11.90
C GLU A 20 9.04 -1.28 11.67
N LYS A 21 8.53 -2.26 10.92
CA LYS A 21 9.22 -3.53 10.67
C LYS A 21 10.15 -3.46 9.46
N TYR A 22 10.03 -2.44 8.62
CA TYR A 22 10.88 -2.32 7.45
C TYR A 22 12.26 -1.80 7.86
N PRO A 23 13.36 -2.40 7.33
CA PRO A 23 14.68 -1.87 7.53
C PRO A 23 14.83 -0.50 6.85
N GLU A 24 15.86 0.24 7.24
CA GLU A 24 16.22 1.46 6.52
C GLU A 24 16.46 1.17 5.03
N GLY A 25 15.90 2.03 4.18
CA GLY A 25 15.99 1.88 2.75
C GLY A 25 17.42 2.11 2.24
N ALA A 26 17.84 1.30 1.26
CA ALA A 26 19.09 1.54 0.54
C ALA A 26 18.95 2.75 -0.41
N GLN A 27 20.03 3.51 -0.60
CA GLN A 27 20.06 4.63 -1.57
C GLN A 27 19.96 4.17 -3.03
N LYS A 28 20.28 2.90 -3.32
CA LYS A 28 20.26 2.33 -4.67
C LYS A 28 19.30 1.17 -4.76
N LEU A 29 18.56 1.14 -5.86
CA LEU A 29 17.67 0.06 -6.21
C LEU A 29 18.47 -1.05 -6.90
N SER A 30 18.33 -2.28 -6.43
CA SER A 30 19.02 -3.45 -6.98
C SER A 30 18.22 -4.18 -8.06
N LYS A 31 16.92 -3.89 -8.19
CA LYS A 31 16.00 -4.59 -9.10
C LYS A 31 15.26 -3.57 -10.00
N PRO A 32 14.85 -3.96 -11.23
CA PRO A 32 14.08 -3.12 -12.13
C PRO A 32 12.78 -2.63 -11.48
N LEU A 33 12.48 -1.34 -11.65
CA LEU A 33 11.28 -0.73 -11.08
C LEU A 33 10.05 -1.06 -11.90
N ILE A 34 8.94 -1.26 -11.18
CA ILE A 34 7.61 -1.20 -11.77
C ILE A 34 7.17 0.28 -11.77
N PRO A 35 6.72 0.83 -12.91
CA PRO A 35 6.23 2.20 -12.97
C PRO A 35 5.13 2.48 -11.95
N ILE A 36 5.32 3.56 -11.20
CA ILE A 36 4.31 4.11 -10.29
C ILE A 36 3.34 4.94 -11.13
N THR A 37 2.11 4.47 -11.21
CA THR A 37 1.06 5.06 -12.06
C THR A 37 0.02 5.81 -11.26
N MET A 38 0.14 5.84 -9.93
CA MET A 38 -0.83 6.49 -9.04
C MET A 38 -0.32 7.90 -8.67
N PRO A 39 -1.03 8.97 -9.07
CA PRO A 39 -0.69 10.32 -8.67
C PRO A 39 -0.81 10.51 -7.16
N LEU A 40 -0.01 11.43 -6.59
CA LEU A 40 -0.07 11.77 -5.17
C LEU A 40 -1.49 12.15 -4.73
N LYS A 41 -2.24 12.90 -5.55
CA LYS A 41 -3.63 13.28 -5.26
C LYS A 41 -4.54 12.06 -5.07
N GLU A 42 -4.42 11.04 -5.92
CA GLU A 42 -5.18 9.79 -5.76
C GLU A 42 -4.76 9.05 -4.48
N ALA A 43 -3.45 9.03 -4.17
CA ALA A 43 -2.95 8.43 -2.93
C ALA A 43 -3.55 9.09 -1.69
N ILE A 44 -3.61 10.43 -1.65
CA ILE A 44 -4.18 11.20 -0.53
C ILE A 44 -5.67 10.90 -0.37
N GLN A 45 -6.44 10.83 -1.47
CA GLN A 45 -7.86 10.50 -1.44
C GLN A 45 -8.13 9.10 -0.84
N SER A 46 -7.19 8.16 -1.01
CA SER A 46 -7.32 6.81 -0.46
C SER A 46 -7.13 6.72 1.06
N LEU A 47 -6.56 7.73 1.71
CA LEU A 47 -6.20 7.67 3.13
C LEU A 47 -7.39 7.41 4.05
N LYS A 48 -8.56 8.00 3.79
CA LYS A 48 -9.78 7.72 4.58
C LYS A 48 -10.17 6.25 4.53
N SER A 49 -10.09 5.64 3.34
CA SER A 49 -10.37 4.22 3.15
C SER A 49 -9.34 3.34 3.85
N ILE A 50 -8.08 3.76 3.88
CA ILE A 50 -7.02 3.05 4.61
C ILE A 50 -7.29 3.12 6.13
N VAL A 51 -7.63 4.30 6.67
CA VAL A 51 -8.01 4.46 8.08
C VAL A 51 -9.21 3.58 8.45
N ALA A 52 -10.22 3.53 7.59
CA ALA A 52 -11.38 2.65 7.77
C ALA A 52 -10.98 1.17 7.88
N GLU A 53 -10.00 0.77 7.07
CA GLU A 53 -9.55 -0.62 6.97
C GLU A 53 -8.58 -1.01 8.09
N THR A 54 -7.75 -0.08 8.57
CA THR A 54 -6.79 -0.29 9.68
C THR A 54 -7.45 -0.27 11.06
N THR A 55 -8.63 0.34 11.18
CA THR A 55 -9.32 0.47 12.46
C THR A 55 -9.85 -0.86 13.00
N VAL A 56 -9.62 -1.10 14.30
CA VAL A 56 -10.19 -2.24 15.05
C VAL A 56 -11.64 -1.96 15.47
N ASN A 57 -11.91 -0.77 16.03
CA ASN A 57 -13.26 -0.38 16.46
C ASN A 57 -14.05 0.34 15.34
N ARG A 58 -14.56 -0.45 14.40
CA ARG A 58 -15.29 0.08 13.24
C ARG A 58 -16.57 0.82 13.62
N LYS A 59 -17.26 0.41 14.69
CA LYS A 59 -18.52 1.03 15.11
C LYS A 59 -18.34 2.50 15.48
N ASP A 60 -17.22 2.83 16.12
CA ASP A 60 -16.98 4.18 16.60
C ASP A 60 -16.31 5.07 15.54
N VAL A 61 -15.43 4.49 14.71
CA VAL A 61 -14.64 5.27 13.75
C VAL A 61 -15.36 5.49 12.43
N LEU A 62 -16.09 4.52 11.90
CA LEU A 62 -16.76 4.67 10.59
C LEU A 62 -17.73 5.87 10.56
N PRO A 63 -18.54 6.14 11.60
CA PRO A 63 -19.40 7.33 11.64
C PRO A 63 -18.62 8.66 11.61
N GLN A 64 -17.36 8.67 12.06
CA GLN A 64 -16.53 9.89 12.14
C GLN A 64 -15.75 10.16 10.84
N LEU A 65 -15.54 9.15 9.98
CA LEU A 65 -14.78 9.28 8.72
C LEU A 65 -15.26 10.39 7.77
N PRO A 66 -16.56 10.68 7.62
CA PRO A 66 -17.01 11.79 6.78
C PRO A 66 -16.42 13.13 7.25
N ASN A 67 -16.36 13.34 8.57
CA ASN A 67 -15.89 14.57 9.20
C ASN A 67 -14.36 14.63 9.34
N LEU A 68 -13.66 13.51 9.15
CA LEU A 68 -12.21 13.45 9.20
C LEU A 68 -11.61 14.35 8.11
N SER A 69 -10.80 15.33 8.51
CA SER A 69 -9.97 16.12 7.60
C SER A 69 -8.52 15.64 7.66
N ILE A 70 -7.89 15.48 6.50
CA ILE A 70 -6.50 15.02 6.39
C ILE A 70 -5.69 16.14 5.75
N SER A 71 -4.69 16.63 6.47
CA SER A 71 -3.68 17.55 5.96
C SER A 71 -2.35 16.82 5.81
N VAL A 72 -1.79 16.82 4.60
CA VAL A 72 -0.53 16.13 4.30
C VAL A 72 0.62 17.13 4.45
N THR A 73 1.42 16.95 5.50
CA THR A 73 2.58 17.83 5.79
C THR A 73 3.82 17.43 5.00
N ARG A 74 4.00 16.13 4.75
CA ARG A 74 5.11 15.55 3.99
C ARG A 74 4.63 14.36 3.19
N SER A 75 5.24 14.14 2.04
CA SER A 75 5.03 12.94 1.24
C SER A 75 6.35 12.49 0.63
N SER A 76 6.51 11.19 0.47
CA SER A 76 7.69 10.56 -0.14
C SER A 76 7.25 9.31 -0.90
N LEU A 77 8.05 8.95 -1.91
CA LEU A 77 7.87 7.71 -2.64
C LEU A 77 8.93 6.71 -2.15
N ALA A 78 8.47 5.66 -1.47
CA ALA A 78 9.31 4.57 -1.00
C ALA A 78 9.08 3.31 -1.85
N PHE A 79 10.17 2.72 -2.36
CA PHE A 79 10.11 1.43 -3.04
C PHE A 79 10.41 0.32 -2.05
N LEU A 80 9.46 -0.61 -1.90
CA LEU A 80 9.58 -1.75 -1.01
C LEU A 80 9.94 -2.99 -1.86
N PRO A 81 11.08 -3.67 -1.59
CA PRO A 81 11.43 -4.88 -2.32
C PRO A 81 10.50 -6.04 -1.91
N PHE A 82 10.08 -6.81 -2.91
CA PHE A 82 9.38 -8.07 -2.73
C PHE A 82 10.22 -9.18 -3.36
N GLU A 83 10.20 -10.35 -2.74
CA GLU A 83 10.75 -11.57 -3.29
C GLU A 83 9.70 -12.31 -4.10
N ASN A 84 10.08 -12.74 -5.30
CA ASN A 84 9.18 -13.46 -6.19
C ASN A 84 9.35 -14.96 -5.96
N THR A 85 8.31 -15.58 -5.41
CA THR A 85 8.24 -17.02 -5.13
C THR A 85 7.65 -17.82 -6.30
N GLY A 86 7.43 -17.17 -7.45
CA GLY A 86 6.73 -17.72 -8.61
C GLY A 86 5.26 -17.32 -8.61
N HIS A 87 4.49 -17.82 -7.63
CA HIS A 87 3.05 -17.53 -7.53
C HIS A 87 2.76 -16.19 -6.86
N ASP A 88 3.54 -15.83 -5.85
CA ASP A 88 3.36 -14.63 -5.05
C ASP A 88 4.63 -13.77 -4.99
N LEU A 89 4.42 -12.47 -4.92
CA LEU A 89 5.40 -11.48 -4.48
C LEU A 89 5.23 -11.32 -2.96
N VAL A 90 6.24 -11.71 -2.19
CA VAL A 90 6.21 -11.71 -0.72
C VAL A 90 7.18 -10.68 -0.17
N GLN A 91 6.77 -9.95 0.86
CA GLN A 91 7.62 -9.02 1.58
C GLN A 91 8.14 -9.68 2.85
N GLU A 92 9.46 -9.76 3.01
CA GLU A 92 10.12 -10.57 4.05
C GLU A 92 9.85 -10.11 5.48
N HIS A 93 9.67 -8.81 5.69
CA HIS A 93 9.58 -8.18 7.01
C HIS A 93 8.13 -7.92 7.47
N SER A 94 7.14 -8.39 6.71
CA SER A 94 5.73 -8.10 6.99
C SER A 94 4.80 -9.19 6.45
N ALA A 95 3.51 -9.11 6.77
CA ALA A 95 2.49 -10.01 6.22
C ALA A 95 2.04 -9.62 4.80
N LEU A 96 2.79 -8.77 4.10
CA LEU A 96 2.46 -8.35 2.74
C LEU A 96 2.82 -9.46 1.75
N SER A 97 1.79 -9.94 1.05
CA SER A 97 1.93 -10.80 -0.11
C SER A 97 0.89 -10.43 -1.16
N VAL A 98 1.28 -10.46 -2.42
CA VAL A 98 0.39 -10.23 -3.56
C VAL A 98 0.71 -11.23 -4.67
N ALA A 99 -0.32 -11.89 -5.19
CA ALA A 99 -0.17 -12.80 -6.31
C ALA A 99 0.46 -12.11 -7.53
N THR A 100 1.47 -12.74 -8.12
CA THR A 100 2.16 -12.24 -9.32
C THR A 100 1.18 -11.98 -10.45
N SER A 101 0.16 -12.83 -10.58
CA SER A 101 -0.93 -12.66 -11.55
C SER A 101 -1.67 -11.34 -11.35
N VAL A 102 -1.99 -10.94 -10.13
CA VAL A 102 -2.71 -9.68 -9.84
C VAL A 102 -1.90 -8.48 -10.33
N VAL A 103 -0.59 -8.48 -10.11
CA VAL A 103 0.30 -7.39 -10.57
C VAL A 103 0.38 -7.39 -12.10
N GLN A 104 0.51 -8.54 -12.74
CA GLN A 104 0.53 -8.66 -14.21
C GLN A 104 -0.76 -8.14 -14.85
N HIS A 105 -1.93 -8.48 -14.30
CA HIS A 105 -3.20 -7.98 -14.80
C HIS A 105 -3.32 -6.46 -14.63
N GLY A 106 -2.87 -5.91 -13.50
CA GLY A 106 -2.86 -4.47 -13.27
C GLY A 106 -1.93 -3.67 -14.20
N ARG A 107 -0.97 -4.33 -14.88
CA ARG A 107 -0.13 -3.70 -15.91
C ARG A 107 -0.85 -3.50 -17.24
N LYS A 108 -1.98 -4.19 -17.44
CA LYS A 108 -2.77 -4.15 -18.69
C LYS A 108 -4.00 -3.24 -18.58
N LEU A 109 -4.18 -2.58 -17.43
CA LEU A 109 -5.25 -1.60 -17.15
C LEU A 109 -4.68 -0.18 -17.28
#